data_AF-H0R5A8-F1
#
_entry.id   AF-H0R5A8-F1
#
_cell.length_a   1.000
_cell.length_b   1.000
_cell.length_c   1.000
_cell.angle_alpha   90.00
_cell.angle_beta   90.00
_cell.angle_gamma   90.00
#
_symmetry.space_group_name_H-M   'P 1'
#
loop_
_entity.id
_entity.type
_entity.pdbx_description
1 polymer ?
#
loop_
_entity_poly.entity_id
_entity_poly.type
_entity_poly.pdbx_seq_one_letter_code
_entity_poly.pdbx_strand_id
1 'polypeptide(L)' 'MERDPDGDVSATVFVDGHEVEATTVTIDPGRGWTRDEWVEAQAEMLAGVPSEARDVVRAAFARHDQSQFIEEEGMTYVIV' A
#
# COMPACT_ATOMS: atom_id res chain seq x y z
N MET A 1 11.14 -11.81 -6.79
CA MET A 1 11.56 -12.14 -5.42
C MET A 1 10.89 -11.12 -4.54
N GLU A 2 9.87 -11.58 -3.83
CA GLU A 2 8.86 -10.78 -3.11
C GLU A 2 9.54 -9.92 -2.04
N ARG A 3 9.43 -8.60 -2.16
CA ARG A 3 9.91 -7.65 -1.13
C ARG A 3 8.80 -7.49 -0.10
N ASP A 4 8.69 -8.48 0.76
CA ASP A 4 7.72 -8.51 1.85
C ASP A 4 8.36 -9.05 3.13
N PRO A 5 9.00 -8.20 3.95
CA PRO A 5 9.60 -8.63 5.21
C PRO A 5 8.55 -9.02 6.27
N ASP A 6 7.28 -8.61 6.11
CA ASP A 6 6.23 -8.78 7.11
C ASP A 6 5.22 -9.89 6.77
N GLY A 7 5.17 -10.33 5.51
CA GLY A 7 4.29 -11.38 5.01
C GLY A 7 2.81 -11.00 5.07
N ASP A 8 1.95 -11.88 4.52
CA ASP A 8 0.50 -11.71 4.63
C ASP A 8 0.05 -11.79 6.10
N VAL A 9 -0.51 -10.69 6.60
CA VAL A 9 -1.14 -10.62 7.92
C VAL A 9 -2.63 -10.90 7.78
N SER A 10 -3.12 -11.94 8.46
CA SER A 10 -4.56 -12.21 8.58
C SER A 10 -5.13 -11.59 9.86
N ALA A 11 -6.33 -11.01 9.76
CA ALA A 11 -7.06 -10.46 10.88
C ALA A 11 -8.50 -10.99 10.90
N THR A 12 -8.98 -11.37 12.09
CA THR A 12 -10.40 -11.70 12.33
C THR A 12 -11.07 -10.50 13.00
N VAL A 13 -12.16 -10.00 12.42
CA VAL A 13 -12.86 -8.81 12.92
C VAL A 13 -14.22 -9.21 13.48
N PHE A 14 -14.55 -8.66 14.65
CA PHE A 14 -15.87 -8.80 15.28
C PHE A 14 -16.58 -7.45 15.30
N VAL A 15 -17.83 -7.41 14.83
CA VAL A 15 -18.72 -6.25 14.91
C VAL A 15 -19.93 -6.64 15.75
N ASP A 16 -20.17 -5.92 16.85
CA ASP A 16 -21.25 -6.21 17.82
C ASP A 16 -21.24 -7.66 18.36
N GLY A 17 -20.04 -8.25 18.50
CA GLY A 17 -19.85 -9.61 18.99
C GLY A 17 -20.06 -10.72 17.95
N HIS A 18 -20.35 -10.36 16.70
CA HIS A 18 -20.44 -11.29 15.59
C HIS A 18 -19.18 -11.25 14.72
N GLU A 19 -18.67 -12.41 14.32
CA GLU A 19 -17.58 -12.50 13.37
C GLU A 19 -18.05 -12.03 12.00
N VAL A 20 -17.26 -11.15 11.37
CA VAL A 20 -17.56 -10.60 10.05
C VAL A 20 -16.36 -10.85 9.15
N GLU A 21 -16.65 -11.28 7.92
CA GLU A 21 -15.63 -11.38 6.88
C GLU A 21 -15.12 -9.99 6.54
N ALA A 22 -13.83 -9.75 6.80
CA ALA A 22 -13.19 -8.47 6.55
C ALA A 22 -12.08 -8.64 5.50
N THR A 23 -12.03 -7.73 4.55
CA THR A 23 -10.87 -7.60 3.66
C THR A 23 -9.81 -6.79 4.39
N THR A 24 -8.66 -7.41 4.67
CA THR A 24 -7.50 -6.71 5.21
C THR A 24 -6.73 -6.09 4.05
N VAL A 25 -6.37 -4.81 4.18
CA VAL A 25 -5.51 -4.10 3.23
C VAL A 25 -4.28 -3.57 3.96
N THR A 26 -3.11 -3.87 3.43
CA THR A 26 -1.83 -3.41 3.99
C THR A 26 -1.33 -2.24 3.17
N ILE A 27 -1.12 -1.09 3.82
CA ILE A 27 -0.55 0.11 3.21
C ILE A 27 0.74 0.39 3.96
N ASP A 28 1.87 0.05 3.34
CA ASP A 28 3.19 0.20 3.94
C ASP A 28 4.12 0.97 2.99
N PRO A 29 4.42 2.25 3.25
CA PRO A 29 5.37 3.01 2.45
C PRO A 29 6.82 2.51 2.65
N GLY A 30 7.10 1.74 3.70
CA GLY A 30 8.41 1.17 4.02
C GLY A 30 8.83 0.00 3.14
N ARG A 31 7.95 -0.50 2.26
CA ARG A 31 8.21 -1.62 1.33
C ARG A 31 9.15 -1.30 0.16
N GLY A 32 9.88 -0.17 0.23
CA GLY A 32 10.84 0.21 -0.79
C GLY A 32 10.18 0.68 -2.09
N TRP A 33 9.09 1.40 -1.97
CA TRP A 33 8.37 2.02 -3.08
C TRP A 33 9.11 3.27 -3.56
N THR A 34 9.14 3.46 -4.87
CA THR A 34 9.28 4.80 -5.46
C THR A 34 7.98 5.59 -5.26
N ARG A 35 8.05 6.91 -5.45
CA ARG A 35 6.85 7.74 -5.34
C ARG A 35 5.82 7.44 -6.43
N ASP A 36 6.26 7.05 -7.62
CA ASP A 36 5.36 6.69 -8.71
C ASP A 36 4.65 5.35 -8.44
N GLU A 37 5.40 4.33 -8.01
CA GLU A 37 4.80 3.05 -7.59
C GLU A 37 3.79 3.24 -6.45
N TRP A 38 4.08 4.16 -5.51
CA TRP A 38 3.16 4.48 -4.41
C TRP A 38 1.82 5.05 -4.90
N VAL A 39 1.86 5.92 -5.91
CA VAL A 39 0.66 6.47 -6.55
C VAL A 39 -0.09 5.40 -7.34
N GLU A 40 0.63 4.53 -8.06
CA GLU A 40 0.03 3.42 -8.81
C GLU A 40 -0.69 2.43 -7.88
N ALA A 41 -0.07 2.03 -6.77
CA ALA A 41 -0.73 1.15 -5.80
C ALA A 41 -1.94 1.78 -5.12
N GLN A 42 -1.92 3.10 -4.89
CA GLN A 42 -3.11 3.80 -4.44
C GLN A 42 -4.26 3.62 -5.44
N ALA A 43 -3.99 3.80 -6.74
CA ALA A 43 -5.00 3.67 -7.78
C ALA A 43 -5.50 2.23 -7.91
N GLU A 44 -4.61 1.24 -7.90
CA GLU A 44 -4.98 -0.18 -7.96
C GLU A 44 -5.83 -0.59 -6.75
N MET A 45 -5.43 -0.20 -5.55
CA MET A 45 -6.19 -0.53 -4.34
C MET A 45 -7.57 0.14 -4.34
N LEU A 46 -7.68 1.40 -4.77
CA LEU A 46 -8.97 2.09 -4.88
C LEU A 46 -9.90 1.45 -5.93
N ALA A 47 -9.35 0.81 -6.96
CA ALA A 47 -10.12 0.04 -7.93
C ALA A 47 -10.64 -1.28 -7.34
N GLY A 48 -9.88 -1.91 -6.45
CA GLY A 48 -10.22 -3.19 -5.81
C GLY A 48 -11.18 -3.09 -4.61
N VAL A 49 -11.30 -1.92 -3.96
CA VAL A 49 -12.15 -1.75 -2.77
C VAL A 49 -13.56 -1.24 -3.09
N PRO A 50 -14.57 -1.60 -2.25
CA PRO A 50 -15.92 -1.05 -2.33
C PRO A 50 -15.93 0.48 -2.22
N SER A 51 -16.94 1.12 -2.85
CA SER A 51 -17.05 2.58 -2.93
C SER A 51 -17.03 3.28 -1.57
N GLU A 52 -17.68 2.68 -0.58
CA GLU A 52 -17.80 3.12 0.80
C GLU A 52 -16.48 3.07 1.58
N ALA A 53 -15.53 2.25 1.13
CA ALA A 53 -14.21 2.13 1.75
C ALA A 53 -13.15 3.04 1.11
N ARG A 54 -13.43 3.61 -0.08
CA ARG A 54 -12.45 4.38 -0.86
C ARG A 54 -11.90 5.60 -0.13
N ASP A 55 -12.74 6.31 0.62
CA ASP A 55 -12.29 7.50 1.35
C ASP A 55 -11.36 7.14 2.52
N VAL A 56 -11.60 6.00 3.18
CA VAL A 56 -10.73 5.46 4.23
C VAL A 56 -9.38 5.07 3.64
N VAL A 57 -9.38 4.34 2.51
CA VAL A 57 -8.16 3.94 1.79
C VAL A 57 -7.37 5.17 1.32
N ARG A 58 -8.04 6.17 0.72
CA ARG A 58 -7.38 7.42 0.28
C ARG A 58 -6.73 8.15 1.44
N ALA A 59 -7.41 8.25 2.57
CA ALA A 59 -6.87 8.90 3.77
C ALA A 59 -5.66 8.16 4.34
N ALA A 60 -5.66 6.82 4.30
CA ALA A 60 -4.53 6.01 4.74
C ALA A 60 -3.29 6.25 3.87
N PHE A 61 -3.41 6.21 2.53
CA PHE A 61 -2.30 6.54 1.63
C PHE A 61 -1.79 7.99 1.84
N ALA A 62 -2.69 8.97 2.00
CA ALA A 62 -2.30 10.36 2.21
C ALA A 62 -1.51 10.57 3.51
N ARG A 63 -1.85 9.82 4.58
CA ARG A 63 -1.11 9.86 5.86
C ARG A 63 0.35 9.40 5.69
N HIS A 64 0.61 8.53 4.72
CA HIS A 64 1.90 7.93 4.45
C HIS A 64 2.65 8.61 3.29
N ASP A 65 2.08 9.63 2.67
CA ASP A 65 2.70 10.38 1.56
C ASP A 65 3.91 11.24 1.98
N GLN A 66 4.10 11.42 3.29
CA GLN A 66 5.27 12.07 3.90
C GLN A 66 6.40 11.09 4.25
N SER A 67 6.20 9.79 4.00
CA SER A 67 7.22 8.78 4.25
C SER A 67 8.41 8.91 3.28
N GLN A 68 9.51 8.23 3.62
CA GLN A 68 10.68 8.18 2.75
C GLN A 68 10.45 7.16 1.64
N PHE A 69 10.58 7.61 0.39
CA PHE A 69 10.47 6.78 -0.81
C PHE A 69 11.85 6.53 -1.39
N ILE A 70 12.01 5.41 -2.10
CA ILE A 70 13.23 5.15 -2.87
C ILE A 70 13.27 6.14 -4.04
N GLU A 71 14.40 6.82 -4.19
CA GLU A 71 14.73 7.56 -5.40
C GLU A 71 15.38 6.58 -6.37
N GLU A 72 14.82 6.37 -7.55
CA GLU A 72 15.54 5.66 -8.61
C GLU A 72 16.74 6.51 -9.03
N GLU A 73 17.95 6.14 -8.60
CA GLU A 73 19.15 6.72 -9.15
C GLU A 73 19.23 6.35 -10.65
N GLY A 74 19.10 7.36 -11.49
CA GLY A 74 19.21 7.21 -12.94
C GLY A 74 20.48 6.45 -13.31
N MET A 75 20.31 5.33 -14.02
CA MET A 75 21.40 4.60 -14.66
C MET A 75 22.23 5.57 -15.51
N THR A 76 23.38 6.00 -14.99
CA THR A 76 24.39 6.68 -15.78
C THR A 76 25.07 5.63 -16.65
N TYR A 77 24.70 5.56 -17.91
CA TYR A 77 25.49 4.82 -18.91
C TYR A 77 26.79 5.57 -19.12
N VAL A 78 27.90 5.05 -18.60
CA VAL A 78 29.22 5.39 -19.12
C VAL A 78 29.42 4.53 -20.37
N ILE A 79 29.19 5.13 -21.54
CA ILE A 79 29.68 4.56 -22.79
C ILE A 79 31.17 4.88 -22.83
N VAL A 80 32.00 3.86 -22.60
CA VAL A 80 33.44 3.85 -22.95
C VAL A 80 33.62 3.43 -24.40
#